data_AF-A0A958ECD0-F1
#
_entry.id   AF-A0A958ECD0-F1
#
_cell.length_a   1.000
_cell.length_b   1.000
_cell.length_c   1.000
_cell.angle_alpha   90.00
_cell.angle_beta   90.00
_cell.angle_gamma   90.00
#
_symmetry.space_group_name_H-M   'P 1'
#
loop_
_entity.id
_entity.type
_entity.pdbx_description
1 polymer ?
#
loop_
_entity_poly.entity_id
_entity_poly.type
_entity_poly.pdbx_seq_one_letter_code
_entity_poly.pdbx_strand_id
1 'polypeptide(L)'
;LMKCGGIYPSLQIAEIARLSGIDLMWGCMDESIISITGALHAAFACPATRYIDLDGSLDLARDLVSGGFVLEEGMMRIGSGNGLGVNLLSNYRDLL
;
A
#
# COMPACT_ATOMS: atom_id res chain seq x y z
N LEU A 1 5.20 -5.64 0.09
CA LEU A 1 4.60 -6.70 -0.78
C LEU A 1 5.62 -7.41 -1.67
N MET A 2 6.64 -6.70 -2.17
CA MET A 2 7.62 -7.24 -3.12
C MET A 2 8.35 -8.48 -2.62
N LYS A 3 8.74 -8.52 -1.33
CA LYS A 3 9.47 -9.66 -0.73
C LYS A 3 8.77 -11.01 -0.87
N CYS A 4 7.44 -11.03 -0.79
CA CYS A 4 6.64 -12.25 -0.79
C CYS A 4 5.87 -12.48 -2.09
N GLY A 5 6.03 -11.61 -3.10
CA GLY A 5 5.36 -11.76 -4.39
C GLY A 5 3.90 -11.29 -4.41
N GLY A 6 3.54 -10.27 -3.61
CA GLY A 6 2.27 -9.55 -3.74
C GLY A 6 1.30 -9.72 -2.56
N ILE A 7 0.06 -9.25 -2.77
CA ILE A 7 -0.98 -9.16 -1.73
C ILE A 7 -1.35 -10.55 -1.20
N TYR A 8 -1.69 -11.49 -2.09
CA TYR A 8 -2.18 -12.80 -1.65
C TYR A 8 -1.18 -13.57 -0.78
N PRO A 9 0.11 -13.72 -1.16
CA PRO A 9 1.11 -14.35 -0.29
C PRO A 9 1.35 -13.57 1.01
N SER A 10 1.27 -12.23 0.98
CA SER A 10 1.44 -11.41 2.19
C SER A 10 0.36 -11.71 3.24
N LEU A 11 -0.89 -11.94 2.80
CA LEU A 11 -1.99 -12.29 3.70
C LEU A 11 -1.83 -13.70 4.30
N GLN A 12 -1.18 -14.63 3.59
CA GLN A 12 -0.85 -15.95 4.15
C GLN A 12 0.19 -15.83 5.28
N ILE A 13 1.23 -15.01 5.08
CA ILE A 13 2.20 -14.69 6.15
C ILE A 13 1.47 -14.02 7.32
N ALA A 14 0.56 -13.10 7.02
CA ALA A 14 -0.17 -12.35 8.01
C ALA A 14 -1.11 -13.20 8.86
N GLU A 15 -1.73 -14.21 8.27
CA GLU A 15 -2.55 -15.19 8.98
C GLU A 15 -1.71 -16.07 9.93
N ILE A 16 -0.52 -16.50 9.50
CA ILE A 16 0.40 -17.25 10.37
C ILE A 16 0.80 -16.39 11.58
N ALA A 17 1.12 -15.10 11.36
CA ALA A 17 1.46 -14.17 12.44
C ALA A 17 0.29 -13.98 13.41
N ARG A 18 -0.93 -13.78 12.88
CA ARG A 18 -2.16 -13.64 13.68
C ARG A 18 -2.41 -14.87 14.56
N LEU A 19 -2.33 -16.07 13.98
CA LEU A 19 -2.52 -17.33 14.71
C LEU A 19 -1.42 -17.58 15.76
N SER A 20 -0.25 -17.00 15.56
CA SER A 20 0.90 -17.09 16.47
C SER A 20 0.95 -15.98 17.52
N GLY A 21 0.00 -15.03 17.49
CA GLY A 21 0.02 -13.86 18.38
C GLY A 21 1.20 -12.92 18.14
N ILE A 22 1.71 -12.86 16.90
CA ILE A 22 2.83 -12.02 16.50
C ILE A 22 2.30 -10.76 15.82
N ASP A 23 2.65 -9.60 16.37
CA ASP A 23 2.38 -8.30 15.76
C ASP A 23 3.19 -8.11 14.46
N LEU A 24 2.58 -7.48 13.47
CA LEU A 24 3.20 -7.20 12.18
C LEU A 24 3.42 -5.72 11.92
N MET A 25 4.54 -5.44 11.24
CA MET A 25 4.79 -4.20 10.53
C MET A 25 4.70 -4.43 9.03
N TRP A 26 3.94 -3.58 8.33
CA TRP A 26 3.89 -3.57 6.87
C TRP A 26 4.83 -2.51 6.32
N GLY A 27 5.89 -2.96 5.65
CA GLY A 27 6.89 -2.10 5.01
C GLY A 27 6.70 -1.94 3.49
N CYS A 28 7.41 -0.98 2.91
CA CYS A 28 7.56 -0.81 1.46
C CYS A 28 9.04 -0.82 1.01
N MET A 29 9.26 -0.84 -0.31
CA MET A 29 10.46 -0.24 -0.91
C MET A 29 10.12 1.19 -1.38
N ASP A 30 11.04 1.89 -2.05
CA ASP A 30 10.77 3.16 -2.74
C ASP A 30 9.85 2.92 -3.94
N GLU A 31 8.56 2.83 -3.66
CA GLU A 31 7.51 2.39 -4.59
C GLU A 31 6.47 3.48 -4.81
N SER A 32 5.78 3.43 -5.96
CA SER A 32 4.73 4.40 -6.31
C SER A 32 3.48 4.29 -5.43
N ILE A 33 2.63 5.31 -5.50
CA ILE A 33 1.30 5.39 -4.86
C ILE A 33 0.50 4.11 -5.11
N ILE A 34 0.59 3.52 -6.30
CA ILE A 34 -0.11 2.26 -6.62
C ILE A 34 0.28 1.15 -5.63
N SER A 35 1.59 0.93 -5.46
CA SER A 35 2.10 -0.15 -4.61
C SER A 35 1.84 0.14 -3.13
N ILE A 36 2.09 1.39 -2.70
CA ILE A 36 1.86 1.83 -1.33
C ILE A 36 0.38 1.70 -0.95
N THR A 37 -0.53 2.09 -1.85
CA THR A 37 -1.98 1.92 -1.65
C THR A 37 -2.33 0.44 -1.50
N GLY A 38 -1.81 -0.43 -2.38
CA GLY A 38 -2.03 -1.88 -2.28
C GLY A 38 -1.52 -2.48 -0.95
N ALA A 39 -0.37 -2.01 -0.47
CA ALA A 39 0.18 -2.42 0.82
C ALA A 39 -0.69 -1.91 1.99
N LEU A 40 -1.19 -0.68 1.93
CA LEU A 40 -2.08 -0.12 2.96
C LEU A 40 -3.42 -0.87 3.05
N HIS A 41 -3.99 -1.26 1.89
CA HIS A 41 -5.17 -2.12 1.85
C HIS A 41 -4.90 -3.47 2.54
N ALA A 42 -3.77 -4.11 2.24
CA ALA A 42 -3.41 -5.39 2.86
C ALA A 42 -3.18 -5.25 4.37
N ALA A 43 -2.50 -4.18 4.80
CA ALA A 43 -2.29 -3.85 6.19
C ALA A 43 -3.62 -3.69 6.95
N PHE A 44 -4.57 -2.92 6.41
CA PHE A 44 -5.86 -2.68 7.08
C PHE A 44 -6.79 -3.89 7.06
N ALA A 45 -6.60 -4.83 6.13
CA ALA A 45 -7.33 -6.09 6.09
C ALA A 45 -6.79 -7.14 7.10
N CYS A 46 -5.62 -6.91 7.71
CA CYS A 46 -4.99 -7.87 8.60
C CYS A 46 -5.12 -7.48 10.09
N PRO A 47 -5.77 -8.32 10.93
CA PRO A 47 -5.88 -8.05 12.37
C PRO A 47 -4.55 -8.06 13.15
N ALA A 48 -3.51 -8.70 12.62
CA ALA A 48 -2.17 -8.72 13.24
C ALA A 48 -1.35 -7.46 12.93
N THR A 49 -1.86 -6.55 12.10
CA THR A 49 -1.20 -5.28 11.81
C THR A 49 -1.12 -4.43 13.06
N ARG A 50 0.11 -4.10 13.45
CA ARG A 50 0.40 -3.20 14.56
C ARG A 50 1.09 -1.91 14.11
N TYR A 51 1.93 -2.01 13.08
CA TYR A 51 2.74 -0.92 12.57
C TYR A 51 2.67 -0.85 11.05
N ILE A 52 2.86 0.35 10.51
CA ILE A 52 3.03 0.58 9.07
C ILE A 52 4.25 1.47 8.85
N ASP A 53 5.00 1.13 7.81
CA ASP A 53 6.18 1.84 7.32
C ASP A 53 6.02 1.92 5.79
N LEU A 54 5.18 2.87 5.36
CA LEU A 54 4.62 2.95 4.01
C LEU A 54 4.85 4.33 3.39
N ASP A 55 6.01 4.91 3.67
CA ASP A 55 6.40 6.28 3.30
C ASP A 55 7.28 6.36 2.03
N GLY A 56 7.70 5.24 1.44
CA GLY A 56 8.60 5.23 0.27
C GLY A 56 8.10 5.99 -0.96
N SER A 57 6.78 6.22 -1.09
CA SER A 57 6.25 7.11 -2.15
C SER A 57 6.54 8.60 -1.94
N LEU A 58 6.86 9.02 -0.71
CA LEU A 58 7.19 10.40 -0.37
C LEU A 58 8.55 10.83 -0.93
N ASP A 59 9.43 9.88 -1.19
CA ASP A 59 10.75 10.12 -1.80
C ASP A 59 10.68 10.29 -3.32
N LEU A 60 9.52 10.02 -3.93
CA LEU A 60 9.34 10.14 -5.38
C LEU A 60 9.03 11.59 -5.78
N ALA A 61 9.87 12.16 -6.65
CA ALA A 61 9.62 13.50 -7.21
C ALA A 61 8.36 13.59 -8.09
N ARG A 62 7.87 12.44 -8.60
CA ARG A 62 6.67 12.34 -9.45
C ARG A 62 6.11 10.92 -9.43
N ASP A 63 4.80 10.81 -9.62
CA ASP A 63 4.08 9.56 -9.84
C ASP A 63 3.33 9.59 -11.18
N LEU A 64 2.97 8.43 -11.70
CA LEU A 64 2.18 8.27 -12.93
C LEU A 64 0.67 8.39 -12.65
N VAL A 65 0.25 8.21 -11.40
CA VAL A 65 -1.15 8.21 -10.99
C VAL A 65 -1.48 9.31 -9.98
N SER A 66 -2.77 9.62 -9.90
CA SER A 66 -3.40 10.35 -8.79
C SER A 66 -4.40 9.46 -8.05
N GLY A 67 -4.87 9.90 -6.89
CA GLY A 67 -5.76 9.10 -6.03
C GLY A 67 -4.97 8.14 -5.14
N GLY A 68 -5.52 6.96 -4.86
CA GLY A 68 -4.88 5.99 -3.97
C GLY A 68 -5.08 6.32 -2.49
N PHE A 69 -4.07 6.04 -1.66
CA PHE A 69 -4.09 6.42 -0.25
C PHE A 69 -4.08 7.95 -0.07
N VAL A 70 -4.58 8.40 1.08
CA VAL A 70 -4.54 9.80 1.51
C VAL A 70 -3.64 9.90 2.74
N LEU A 71 -2.77 10.91 2.79
CA LEU A 71 -1.94 11.23 3.95
C LEU A 71 -2.34 12.61 4.47
N GLU A 72 -2.93 12.64 5.67
CA GLU A 72 -3.40 13.86 6.33
C GLU A 72 -2.87 13.87 7.76
N GLU A 73 -2.17 14.94 8.16
CA GLU A 73 -1.62 15.10 9.52
C GLU A 73 -0.77 13.89 9.99
N GLY A 74 -0.02 13.28 9.07
CA GLY A 74 0.80 12.08 9.35
C GLY A 74 0.02 10.77 9.42
N MET A 75 -1.30 10.80 9.18
CA MET A 75 -2.17 9.63 9.20
C MET A 75 -2.52 9.17 7.78
N MET A 76 -2.26 7.90 7.49
CA MET A 76 -2.63 7.28 6.22
C MET A 76 -4.07 6.75 6.25
N ARG A 77 -4.82 6.98 5.17
CA ARG A 77 -6.19 6.51 4.98
C ARG A 77 -6.34 5.87 3.60
N ILE A 78 -7.24 4.90 3.50
CA ILE A 78 -7.68 4.38 2.19
C ILE A 78 -8.53 5.48 1.51
N GLY A 79 -8.15 5.85 0.29
CA GLY A 79 -8.90 6.81 -0.50
C GLY A 79 -10.24 6.27 -1.00
N SER A 80 -11.02 7.14 -1.64
CA SER A 80 -12.31 6.78 -2.21
C SER A 80 -12.18 6.09 -3.58
N GLY A 81 -13.07 5.15 -3.87
CA GLY A 81 -13.20 4.53 -5.20
C GLY A 81 -13.08 3.02 -5.16
N ASN A 82 -13.27 2.39 -6.32
CA ASN A 82 -13.17 0.93 -6.47
C ASN A 82 -11.71 0.50 -6.66
N GLY A 83 -11.37 -0.71 -6.19
CA GLY A 83 -10.02 -1.24 -6.30
C GLY A 83 -9.03 -0.39 -5.51
N LEU A 84 -7.93 0.03 -6.15
CA LEU A 84 -6.92 0.89 -5.53
C LEU A 84 -7.29 2.38 -5.57
N GLY A 85 -8.39 2.78 -6.20
CA GLY A 85 -8.81 4.19 -6.26
C GLY A 85 -7.81 5.12 -6.98
N VAL A 86 -6.98 4.58 -7.89
CA VAL A 86 -5.98 5.34 -8.64
C VAL A 86 -6.47 5.69 -10.05
N ASN A 87 -6.03 6.83 -10.57
CA ASN A 87 -6.29 7.30 -11.94
C ASN A 87 -4.98 7.66 -12.63
N LEU A 88 -4.75 7.14 -13.83
CA LEU A 88 -3.62 7.52 -14.67
C LEU A 88 -3.71 9.01 -15.05
N LEU A 89 -2.63 9.76 -14.81
CA LEU A 89 -2.58 11.18 -15.15
C LEU A 89 -2.65 11.37 -16.66
N SER A 90 -3.32 12.45 -17.10
CA SER A 90 -3.63 12.68 -18.52
C SER A 90 -2.38 12.76 -19.41
N ASN A 91 -1.29 13.34 -18.90
CA ASN A 91 -0.02 13.47 -19.62
C ASN A 91 0.73 12.15 -19.83
N TYR A 92 0.24 11.04 -19.26
CA TYR A 92 0.78 9.70 -19.46
C TYR A 92 -0.17 8.77 -20.22
N ARG A 93 -1.35 9.25 -20.65
CA ARG A 93 -2.31 8.42 -21.38
C ARG A 93 -1.81 7.98 -22.75
N ASP A 94 -1.03 8.81 -23.43
CA ASP A 94 -0.52 8.53 -24.78
C ASP A 94 0.69 7.57 -24.78
N LEU A 95 1.14 7.11 -23.60
CA LEU A 95 2.25 6.14 -23.46
C LEU A 95 1.78 4.67 -23.42
N LEU A 96 0.46 4.42 -23.45
CA LEU A 96 -0.16 3.09 -23.44
C LEU A 96 -0.85 2.83 -24.78
#